data_AF-G7WIM2-F1
#
_entry.id   AF-G7WIM2-F1
#
_cell.length_a   1.000
_cell.length_b   1.000
_cell.length_c   1.000
_cell.angle_alpha   90.00
_cell.angle_beta   90.00
_cell.angle_gamma   90.00
#
_symmetry.space_group_name_H-M   'P 1'
#
loop_
_entity.id
_entity.type
_entity.pdbx_description
1 polymer ?
#
loop_
_entity_poly.entity_id
_entity_poly.type
_entity_poly.pdbx_seq_one_letter_code
_entity_poly.pdbx_strand_id
1 'polypeptide(L)'
;MISNELEVKIMRAFLAGLFVGGLLLIVSLFLEDTTIIKYLLLLLGAIPMLISGVLSGSFVSGDRVRANYTGSKDFSKRTKLGSAFFLFGLSCFLVEIAIYYI
;
A
#
# COMPACT_ATOMS: atom_id res chain seq x y z
N MET A 1 10.32 -21.11 -8.33
CA MET A 1 8.94 -21.37 -7.86
C MET A 1 8.47 -20.36 -6.81
N ILE A 2 9.25 -20.06 -5.76
CA ILE A 2 8.88 -19.09 -4.69
C ILE A 2 8.74 -17.63 -5.18
N SER A 3 9.46 -17.20 -6.23
CA SER A 3 9.35 -15.83 -6.76
C SER A 3 7.97 -15.51 -7.33
N ASN A 4 7.38 -16.47 -8.05
CA ASN A 4 6.12 -16.30 -8.77
C ASN A 4 4.93 -16.15 -7.81
N GLU A 5 4.90 -16.91 -6.72
CA GLU A 5 3.85 -16.75 -5.70
C GLU A 5 3.85 -15.37 -5.04
N LEU A 6 5.03 -14.78 -4.86
CA LEU A 6 5.18 -13.52 -4.15
C LEU A 6 4.83 -12.32 -5.05
N GLU A 7 5.15 -12.40 -6.34
CA GLU A 7 4.67 -11.45 -7.36
C GLU A 7 3.14 -11.48 -7.48
N VAL A 8 2.55 -12.68 -7.49
CA VAL A 8 1.10 -12.85 -7.45
C VAL A 8 0.48 -12.21 -6.20
N LYS A 9 1.13 -12.32 -5.03
CA LYS A 9 0.64 -11.65 -3.80
C LYS A 9 0.68 -10.13 -3.92
N ILE A 10 1.73 -9.55 -4.50
CA ILE A 10 1.84 -8.12 -4.73
C ILE A 10 0.73 -7.64 -5.68
N MET A 11 0.52 -8.36 -6.79
CA MET A 11 -0.56 -8.06 -7.73
C MET A 11 -1.94 -8.15 -7.07
N ARG A 12 -2.18 -9.18 -6.24
CA ARG A 12 -3.43 -9.31 -5.48
C ARG A 12 -3.64 -8.16 -4.52
N ALA A 13 -2.58 -7.67 -3.85
CA ALA A 13 -2.69 -6.53 -2.95
C ALA A 13 -3.05 -5.24 -3.69
N PHE A 14 -2.42 -4.99 -4.85
CA PHE A 14 -2.79 -3.87 -5.73
C PHE A 14 -4.25 -3.96 -6.19
N LEU A 15 -4.68 -5.13 -6.68
CA LEU A 15 -6.07 -5.35 -7.11
C LEU A 15 -7.07 -5.20 -5.95
N ALA A 16 -6.70 -5.66 -4.74
CA ALA A 16 -7.52 -5.46 -3.55
C ALA A 16 -7.67 -3.97 -3.20
N GLY A 17 -6.59 -3.18 -3.31
CA GLY A 17 -6.64 -1.74 -3.10
C GLY A 17 -7.52 -1.04 -4.13
N LEU A 18 -7.40 -1.41 -5.41
CA LEU A 18 -8.28 -0.91 -6.47
C LEU A 18 -9.75 -1.29 -6.24
N PHE A 19 -10.01 -2.52 -5.79
CA PHE A 19 -11.38 -2.99 -5.52
C PHE A 19 -12.01 -2.25 -4.33
N VAL A 20 -11.29 -2.16 -3.22
CA VAL A 20 -11.75 -1.42 -2.02
C VAL A 20 -11.93 0.06 -2.33
N GLY A 21 -10.94 0.68 -2.98
CA GLY A 21 -11.01 2.07 -3.42
C GLY A 21 -12.17 2.31 -4.38
N GLY A 22 -12.33 1.48 -5.40
CA GLY A 22 -13.41 1.57 -6.36
C GLY A 22 -14.79 1.43 -5.74
N LEU A 23 -14.97 0.52 -4.78
CA LEU A 23 -16.24 0.41 -4.04
C LEU A 23 -16.53 1.69 -3.24
N LEU A 24 -15.54 2.23 -2.52
CA LEU A 24 -15.71 3.45 -1.74
C LEU A 24 -15.96 4.68 -2.63
N LEU A 25 -15.34 4.74 -3.81
CA LEU A 25 -15.63 5.74 -4.83
C LEU A 25 -17.07 5.65 -5.32
N ILE A 26 -17.56 4.45 -5.62
CA ILE A 26 -18.95 4.26 -6.04
C ILE A 26 -19.90 4.72 -4.92
N VAL A 27 -19.63 4.35 -3.67
CA VAL A 27 -20.45 4.79 -2.52
C VAL A 27 -20.41 6.31 -2.36
N SER A 28 -19.26 6.97 -2.57
CA SER A 28 -19.15 8.43 -2.42
C SER A 28 -20.00 9.21 -3.42
N LEU A 29 -20.29 8.64 -4.60
CA LEU A 29 -21.17 9.29 -5.59
C LEU A 29 -22.63 9.40 -5.13
N PHE A 30 -23.03 8.65 -4.11
CA PHE A 30 -24.40 8.67 -3.56
C PHE A 30 -24.49 9.39 -2.22
N LEU A 31 -23.38 9.94 -1.70
CA LEU A 31 -23.35 10.69 -0.45
C LEU A 31 -23.22 12.18 -0.72
N GLU A 32 -24.03 12.99 -0.03
CA GLU A 32 -23.88 14.45 -0.03
C GLU A 32 -22.60 14.89 0.70
N ASP A 33 -22.23 14.16 1.77
CA ASP A 33 -21.00 14.39 2.53
C ASP A 33 -20.02 13.22 2.35
N THR A 34 -18.94 13.49 1.61
CA THR A 34 -17.87 12.50 1.34
C THR A 34 -16.76 12.50 2.39
N THR A 35 -16.86 13.32 3.44
CA THR A 35 -15.80 13.52 4.45
C THR A 35 -15.37 12.22 5.12
N ILE A 36 -16.33 11.38 5.53
CA ILE A 36 -16.04 10.10 6.17
C ILE A 36 -15.29 9.16 5.21
N ILE A 37 -15.72 9.10 3.94
CA ILE A 37 -15.08 8.25 2.94
C ILE A 37 -13.65 8.71 2.64
N LYS A 38 -13.43 10.02 2.50
CA LYS A 38 -12.09 10.59 2.30
C LYS A 38 -11.15 10.23 3.46
N TYR A 39 -11.60 10.39 4.72
CA TYR A 39 -10.78 9.99 5.87
C TYR A 39 -10.50 8.49 5.91
N LEU A 40 -11.47 7.64 5.57
CA LEU A 40 -11.27 6.20 5.50
C LEU A 40 -10.23 5.84 4.43
N LEU A 41 -10.34 6.39 3.22
CA LEU A 41 -9.38 6.14 2.15
C LEU A 41 -7.99 6.71 2.47
N LEU A 42 -7.92 7.87 3.12
CA LEU A 42 -6.67 8.45 3.60
C LEU A 42 -5.97 7.50 4.58
N LEU A 43 -6.69 6.95 5.56
CA LEU A 43 -6.13 6.01 6.53
C LEU A 43 -5.74 4.68 5.88
N LEU A 44 -6.61 4.13 5.01
CA LEU A 44 -6.34 2.92 4.23
C LEU A 44 -5.19 3.10 3.23
N GLY A 45 -4.89 4.33 2.82
CA GLY A 45 -3.78 4.65 1.95
C GLY A 45 -2.48 4.89 2.71
N ALA A 46 -2.49 5.88 3.60
CA ALA A 46 -1.30 6.36 4.29
C ALA A 46 -0.73 5.33 5.27
N ILE A 47 -1.55 4.63 6.06
CA ILE A 47 -1.04 3.68 7.07
C ILE A 47 -0.27 2.53 6.41
N PRO A 48 -0.82 1.81 5.39
CA PRO A 48 -0.07 0.79 4.66
C PRO A 48 1.21 1.32 4.01
N MET A 49 1.19 2.52 3.43
CA MET A 49 2.38 3.12 2.84
C MET A 49 3.46 3.42 3.89
N LEU A 50 3.09 3.89 5.07
CA LEU A 50 4.02 4.07 6.20
C LEU A 50 4.61 2.74 6.67
N ILE A 51 3.78 1.71 6.82
CA ILE A 51 4.23 0.35 7.17
C ILE A 51 5.22 -0.16 6.12
N SER A 52 4.97 0.10 4.83
CA SER A 52 5.90 -0.26 3.76
C SER A 52 7.28 0.39 3.94
N GLY A 53 7.33 1.68 4.27
CA GLY A 53 8.59 2.39 4.54
C GLY A 53 9.36 1.82 5.73
N VAL A 54 8.66 1.33 6.76
CA VAL A 54 9.29 0.61 7.89
C VAL A 54 9.85 -0.74 7.44
N LEU A 55 9.07 -1.50 6.65
CA LEU A 55 9.46 -2.82 6.19
C LEU A 55 10.65 -2.79 5.23
N SER A 56 10.73 -1.79 4.35
CA SER A 56 11.86 -1.55 3.43
C SER A 56 13.11 -1.03 4.15
N GLY A 57 12.97 -0.52 5.38
CA GLY A 57 14.05 0.14 6.09
C GLY A 57 14.33 1.57 5.61
N SER A 58 13.39 2.21 4.91
CA SER A 58 13.53 3.58 4.40
C SER A 58 13.75 4.62 5.51
N PHE A 59 13.35 4.30 6.74
CA PHE A 59 13.53 5.16 7.92
C PHE A 59 14.81 4.85 8.72
N VAL A 60 15.70 3.98 8.22
CA VAL A 60 16.93 3.57 8.89
C VAL A 60 18.15 3.98 8.07
N SER A 61 19.30 4.20 8.71
CA SER A 61 20.56 4.55 8.04
C SER A 61 20.95 3.54 6.95
N GLY A 62 21.36 4.03 5.78
CA GLY A 62 21.71 3.21 4.63
C GLY A 62 22.80 2.16 4.90
N ASP A 63 23.75 2.42 5.80
CA ASP A 63 24.79 1.44 6.17
C ASP A 63 24.20 0.20 6.84
N ARG A 64 23.19 0.39 7.70
CA ARG A 64 22.46 -0.72 8.33
C ARG A 64 21.59 -1.47 7.31
N VAL A 65 21.01 -0.77 6.33
CA VAL A 65 20.25 -1.42 5.25
C VAL A 65 21.17 -2.26 4.37
N ARG A 66 22.33 -1.72 3.97
CA ARG A 66 23.34 -2.43 3.16
C ARG A 66 23.92 -3.65 3.90
N ALA A 67 24.12 -3.57 5.21
CA ALA A 67 24.52 -4.72 6.02
C ALA A 67 23.46 -5.84 6.07
N ASN A 68 22.18 -5.50 5.95
CA ASN A 68 21.08 -6.47 5.89
C ASN A 68 20.86 -7.06 4.49
N TYR A 69 21.30 -6.36 3.43
CA TYR A 69 21.19 -6.80 2.04
C TYR A 69 22.01 -8.07 1.76
N THR A 70 23.16 -8.22 2.40
CA THR A 70 24.07 -9.35 2.23
C THR A 70 23.60 -10.62 2.95
N GLY A 71 22.63 -10.52 3.86
CA GLY A 71 22.42 -11.53 4.90
C GLY A 71 21.24 -12.49 4.77
N SER A 72 20.12 -12.18 4.12
CA SER A 72 18.94 -13.04 4.36
C SER A 72 17.81 -13.04 3.34
N LYS A 73 17.19 -14.22 3.18
CA LYS A 73 15.84 -14.41 2.62
C LYS A 73 14.80 -13.51 3.30
N ASP A 74 15.06 -13.11 4.55
CA ASP A 74 14.17 -12.25 5.32
C ASP A 74 14.09 -10.83 4.75
N PHE A 75 15.23 -10.23 4.35
CA PHE A 75 15.22 -8.91 3.71
C PHE A 75 14.36 -8.91 2.44
N SER A 76 14.55 -9.89 1.55
CA SER A 76 13.74 -10.00 0.33
C SER A 76 12.25 -10.20 0.63
N LYS A 77 11.91 -11.03 1.63
CA LYS A 77 10.52 -11.27 2.04
C LYS A 77 9.88 -9.99 2.60
N ARG A 78 10.60 -9.26 3.46
CA ARG A 78 10.15 -7.98 4.05
C ARG A 78 9.95 -6.92 2.99
N THR A 79 10.90 -6.75 2.07
CA THR A 79 10.78 -5.79 0.98
C THR A 79 9.58 -6.07 0.09
N LYS A 80 9.33 -7.34 -0.27
CA LYS A 80 8.16 -7.70 -1.10
C LYS A 80 6.83 -7.56 -0.35
N LEU A 81 6.80 -7.87 0.94
CA LEU A 81 5.64 -7.56 1.79
C LEU A 81 5.40 -6.05 1.86
N GLY A 82 6.47 -5.26 2.02
CA GLY A 82 6.42 -3.81 1.94
C GLY A 82 5.86 -3.31 0.61
N SER A 83 6.29 -3.87 -0.53
CA SER A 83 5.74 -3.53 -1.84
C SER A 83 4.23 -3.80 -1.94
N ALA A 84 3.76 -4.91 -1.37
CA ALA A 84 2.32 -5.23 -1.33
C ALA A 84 1.53 -4.20 -0.51
N PHE A 85 2.01 -3.83 0.68
CA PHE A 85 1.40 -2.77 1.49
C PHE A 85 1.41 -1.41 0.78
N PHE A 86 2.53 -1.08 0.12
CA PHE A 86 2.65 0.17 -0.62
C PHE A 86 1.64 0.25 -1.76
N LEU A 87 1.52 -0.80 -2.58
CA LEU A 87 0.62 -0.78 -3.73
C LEU A 87 -0.85 -0.80 -3.32
N PHE A 88 -1.22 -1.55 -2.27
CA PHE A 88 -2.56 -1.47 -1.71
C PHE A 88 -2.88 -0.05 -1.23
N GLY A 89 -1.97 0.53 -0.44
CA GLY A 89 -2.15 1.87 0.11
C GLY A 89 -2.18 2.95 -0.97
N LEU A 90 -1.27 2.89 -1.95
CA LEU A 90 -1.22 3.81 -3.07
C LEU A 90 -2.54 3.81 -3.86
N SER A 91 -3.11 2.64 -4.13
CA SER A 91 -4.42 2.54 -4.80
C SER A 91 -5.52 3.27 -4.03
N CYS A 92 -5.65 3.01 -2.72
CA CYS A 92 -6.65 3.67 -1.87
C CYS A 92 -6.42 5.20 -1.79
N PHE A 93 -5.17 5.61 -1.63
CA PHE A 93 -4.79 7.03 -1.54
C PHE A 93 -5.08 7.79 -2.83
N LEU A 94 -4.85 7.18 -4.00
CA LEU A 94 -5.21 7.80 -5.28
C LEU A 94 -6.71 7.98 -5.45
N VAL A 95 -7.53 7.07 -4.91
CA VAL A 95 -8.99 7.24 -4.91
C VAL A 95 -9.41 8.37 -3.97
N GLU A 96 -8.80 8.51 -2.80
CA GLU A 96 -9.05 9.65 -1.91
C GLU A 96 -8.84 10.98 -2.63
N ILE A 97 -7.70 11.11 -3.31
CA ILE A 97 -7.39 12.28 -4.14
C ILE A 97 -8.43 12.45 -5.25
N ALA A 98 -8.85 11.37 -5.91
CA ALA A 98 -9.86 11.46 -6.97
C ALA A 98 -11.21 12.00 -6.45
N ILE A 99 -11.68 11.52 -5.28
CA ILE A 99 -12.91 12.00 -4.64
C ILE A 99 -12.82 13.48 -4.28
N TYR A 100 -11.63 13.99 -3.96
CA TYR A 100 -11.45 15.43 -3.67
C TYR A 100 -11.81 16.32 -4.88
N TYR A 101 -11.67 15.81 -6.11
CA TYR A 101 -11.92 16.55 -7.35
C TYR A 101 -13.29 16.28 -8.00
N ILE A 102 -14.08 15.37 -7.45
CA ILE A 102 -15.43 15.04 -7.90
C ILE A 102 -16.42 15.80 -7.02
#